data_AF-A0AAV8ZGB1-F1
#
_entry.id   AF-A0AAV8ZGB1-F1
#
_cell.length_a   1.000
_cell.length_b   1.000
_cell.length_c   1.000
_cell.angle_alpha   90.00
_cell.angle_beta   90.00
_cell.angle_gamma   90.00
#
_symmetry.space_group_name_H-M   'P 1'
#
loop_
_entity.id
_entity.type
_entity.pdbx_description
1 polymer ?
#
loop_
_entity_poly.entity_id
_entity_poly.type
_entity_poly.pdbx_seq_one_letter_code
_entity_poly.pdbx_strand_id
1 'polypeptide(L)'
;MDCLLQKVQVVKFIPFYVVFFENLNFVDIVGIYHGNEKPKEANLFLRNFVEEAIKLTESGIIVNSHKYPFQIKSFICDVPAKAFITITKGHSGYFSCSKCNIEGIYYNNRVCFPNLENLRLRTDFEFRSKLQEEHHLGTSILESIPNLDMINSFPLDPMHLLYLGVVKKLIVSLWCNGIPATKLSYKQISNISDTLVSQRKNMPSEFNRKPRPLSESKRWKATEFRQFLLYTGPIVLKSVLSPDRYINFLTLHIAVIILSNNKYQEKHLDYAHSLFCYFVKTFVILYGQENCSHNIHNLLHICNDSKNFGILSNFHAFPFENYMQDIKKMLRKNEKPLQQIICRKEN
;
A
#
# COMPACT_ATOMS: atom_id res chain seq x y z
N MET A 1 -17.92 7.35 15.23
CA MET A 1 -16.63 8.05 15.09
C MET A 1 -15.66 7.02 14.54
N ASP A 2 -15.25 7.20 13.29
CA ASP A 2 -14.59 6.15 12.51
C ASP A 2 -13.07 6.36 12.49
N CYS A 3 -12.31 5.31 12.78
CA CYS A 3 -10.87 5.36 12.97
C CYS A 3 -10.12 4.48 11.93
N LEU A 4 -9.08 5.03 11.28
CA LEU A 4 -8.15 4.32 10.39
C LEU A 4 -6.79 4.14 11.07
N LEU A 5 -6.23 2.93 11.06
CA LEU A 5 -5.01 2.58 11.80
C LEU A 5 -3.81 2.25 10.91
N GLN A 6 -2.61 2.81 11.17
CA GLN A 6 -1.38 2.39 10.46
C GLN A 6 -0.21 1.99 11.37
N LYS A 7 0.50 0.94 10.97
CA LYS A 7 1.83 0.53 11.45
C LYS A 7 2.91 0.87 10.41
N VAL A 8 3.97 1.59 10.78
CA VAL A 8 5.15 1.87 9.92
C VAL A 8 6.43 1.37 10.58
N GLN A 9 7.33 0.74 9.83
CA GLN A 9 8.65 0.25 10.30
C GLN A 9 9.80 0.86 9.50
N VAL A 10 10.77 1.52 10.15
CA VAL A 10 12.24 1.33 9.98
C VAL A 10 12.98 1.91 11.21
N VAL A 11 13.76 1.07 11.92
CA VAL A 11 14.72 1.32 13.04
C VAL A 11 14.28 2.26 14.17
N LYS A 12 14.10 1.82 15.42
CA LYS A 12 13.23 0.72 15.88
C LYS A 12 12.04 1.34 16.62
N PHE A 13 11.49 2.38 16.01
CA PHE A 13 10.25 3.03 16.38
C PHE A 13 9.14 2.48 15.50
N ILE A 14 8.10 1.97 16.14
CA ILE A 14 6.88 1.55 15.45
C ILE A 14 5.72 2.29 16.10
N PRO A 15 5.32 3.44 15.55
CA PRO A 15 4.10 4.11 15.92
C PRO A 15 2.89 3.42 15.29
N PHE A 16 1.81 3.39 16.05
CA PHE A 16 0.46 3.15 15.58
C PHE A 16 -0.25 4.48 15.44
N TYR A 17 -0.88 4.67 14.30
CA TYR A 17 -1.57 5.92 14.02
C TYR A 17 -3.06 5.78 13.95
N VAL A 18 -3.82 6.79 14.37
CA VAL A 18 -5.26 6.89 14.14
C VAL A 18 -5.59 8.13 13.31
N VAL A 19 -6.50 7.96 12.37
CA VAL A 19 -7.11 9.05 11.60
C VAL A 19 -8.62 8.95 11.71
N PHE A 20 -9.28 10.09 11.92
CA PHE A 20 -10.75 10.15 11.86
C PHE A 20 -11.21 10.19 10.40
N PHE A 21 -12.16 9.35 10.00
CA PHE A 21 -12.56 9.19 8.59
C PHE A 21 -12.99 10.51 7.90
N GLU A 22 -13.54 11.46 8.67
CA GLU A 22 -13.96 12.76 8.16
C GLU A 22 -12.80 13.78 8.03
N ASN A 23 -11.62 13.48 8.58
CA ASN A 23 -10.44 14.33 8.47
C ASN A 23 -9.14 13.52 8.35
N LEU A 24 -8.80 13.15 7.11
CA LEU A 24 -7.56 12.44 6.75
C LEU A 24 -6.27 13.22 7.05
N ASN A 25 -6.37 14.51 7.39
CA ASN A 25 -5.22 15.35 7.71
C ASN A 25 -4.86 15.32 9.20
N PHE A 26 -5.74 14.78 10.06
CA PHE A 26 -5.45 14.62 11.48
C PHE A 26 -4.97 13.20 11.76
N VAL A 27 -3.67 13.05 11.97
CA VAL A 27 -3.02 11.79 12.34
C VAL A 27 -2.58 11.89 13.80
N ASP A 28 -3.00 10.93 14.61
CA ASP A 28 -2.60 10.84 16.01
C ASP A 28 -1.87 9.51 16.30
N ILE A 29 -1.10 9.43 17.38
CA ILE A 29 -0.37 8.23 17.80
C ILE A 29 -1.15 7.52 18.91
N VAL A 30 -1.47 6.25 18.71
CA VAL A 30 -2.15 5.39 19.71
C VAL A 30 -1.24 4.36 20.36
N GLY A 31 -0.02 4.18 19.87
CA GLY A 31 0.95 3.30 20.49
C GLY A 31 2.33 3.52 19.91
N ILE A 32 3.37 3.37 20.72
CA ILE A 32 4.77 3.47 20.28
C ILE A 32 5.54 2.31 20.89
N TYR A 33 6.22 1.54 20.05
CA TYR A 33 7.23 0.61 20.50
C TYR A 33 8.63 1.14 20.23
N HIS A 34 9.50 0.97 21.22
CA HIS A 34 10.94 1.17 21.13
C HIS A 34 11.64 -0.08 21.68
N GLY A 35 12.55 -0.64 20.90
CA GLY A 35 13.35 -1.78 21.32
C GLY A 35 14.56 -1.98 20.43
N ASN A 36 15.40 -2.96 20.74
CA ASN A 36 16.55 -3.33 19.92
C ASN A 36 16.22 -4.32 18.80
N GLU A 37 14.99 -4.73 18.61
CA GLU A 37 14.55 -5.46 17.42
C GLU A 37 13.15 -5.00 17.04
N LYS A 38 12.58 -5.56 15.98
CA LYS A 38 11.13 -5.46 15.77
C LYS A 38 10.44 -6.24 16.90
N PRO A 39 9.21 -5.88 17.32
CA PRO A 39 8.44 -6.71 18.24
C PRO A 39 8.36 -8.13 17.70
N LYS A 40 8.71 -9.12 18.53
CA LYS A 40 8.68 -10.55 18.15
C LYS A 40 7.26 -11.09 18.13
N GLU A 41 6.47 -10.69 19.13
CA GLU A 41 5.11 -11.15 19.37
C GLU A 41 4.09 -10.09 18.98
N ALA A 42 3.31 -10.33 17.93
CA ALA A 42 2.29 -9.39 17.46
C ALA A 42 1.17 -9.18 18.48
N ASN A 43 0.72 -10.27 19.11
CA ASN A 43 -0.36 -10.22 20.09
C ASN A 43 0.05 -9.45 21.35
N LEU A 44 1.26 -9.65 21.87
CA LEU A 44 1.75 -8.85 22.99
C LEU A 44 1.87 -7.37 22.63
N PHE A 45 2.37 -7.07 21.42
CA PHE A 45 2.52 -5.70 20.94
C PHE A 45 1.19 -4.96 20.79
N LEU A 46 0.12 -5.67 20.39
CA LEU A 46 -1.21 -5.10 20.15
C LEU A 46 -2.15 -5.15 21.36
N ARG A 47 -1.77 -5.83 22.45
CA ARG A 47 -2.67 -6.19 23.55
C ARG A 47 -3.48 -5.01 24.11
N ASN A 48 -2.80 -3.96 24.56
CA ASN A 48 -3.45 -2.80 25.18
C ASN A 48 -4.43 -2.13 24.20
N PHE A 49 -4.02 -2.01 22.94
CA PHE A 49 -4.86 -1.43 21.89
C PHE A 49 -6.12 -2.27 21.66
N VAL A 50 -6.00 -3.60 21.59
CA VAL A 50 -7.14 -4.49 21.37
C VAL A 50 -8.09 -4.49 22.55
N GLU A 51 -7.57 -4.55 23.78
CA GLU A 51 -8.40 -4.50 24.99
C GLU A 51 -9.22 -3.20 25.07
N GLU A 52 -8.62 -2.06 24.69
CA GLU A 52 -9.32 -0.79 24.58
C GLU A 52 -10.34 -0.78 23.42
N ALA A 53 -9.94 -1.25 22.24
CA ALA A 53 -10.80 -1.30 21.07
C ALA A 53 -12.07 -2.13 21.29
N ILE A 54 -11.95 -3.28 21.98
CA ILE A 54 -13.11 -4.11 22.36
C ILE A 54 -14.07 -3.30 23.24
N LYS A 55 -13.55 -2.71 24.32
CA LYS A 55 -14.36 -1.90 25.25
C LYS A 55 -15.07 -0.75 24.54
N LEU A 56 -14.37 -0.03 23.67
CA LEU A 56 -14.93 1.08 22.90
C LEU A 56 -15.99 0.59 21.91
N THR A 57 -15.76 -0.53 21.24
CA THR A 57 -16.70 -1.09 20.26
C THR A 57 -18.02 -1.53 20.93
N GLU A 58 -17.94 -2.10 22.13
CA GLU A 58 -19.12 -2.52 22.90
C GLU A 58 -19.82 -1.35 23.62
N SER A 59 -19.04 -0.47 24.23
CA SER A 59 -19.55 0.58 25.12
C SER A 59 -19.85 1.89 24.40
N GLY A 60 -19.31 2.09 23.20
CA GLY A 60 -19.28 3.38 22.51
C GLY A 60 -18.39 4.41 23.22
N ILE A 61 -18.43 5.66 22.75
CA ILE A 61 -17.75 6.81 23.33
C ILE A 61 -18.81 7.76 23.90
N ILE A 62 -18.62 8.25 25.12
CA ILE A 62 -19.50 9.25 25.73
C ILE A 62 -18.87 10.63 25.59
N VAL A 63 -19.53 11.52 24.87
CA VAL A 63 -19.13 12.94 24.72
C VAL A 63 -20.32 13.82 25.07
N ASN A 64 -20.15 14.75 26.01
CA ASN A 64 -21.23 15.65 26.48
C ASN A 64 -22.53 14.89 26.82
N SER A 65 -22.42 13.79 27.56
CA SER A 65 -23.52 12.89 27.95
C SER A 65 -24.25 12.19 26.80
N HIS A 66 -23.77 12.30 25.56
CA HIS A 66 -24.29 11.56 24.42
C HIS A 66 -23.39 10.36 24.11
N LYS A 67 -23.99 9.19 23.89
CA LYS A 67 -23.28 7.97 23.52
C LYS A 67 -23.18 7.85 22.00
N TYR A 68 -21.96 7.75 21.50
CA TYR A 68 -21.64 7.57 20.09
C TYR A 68 -21.11 6.16 19.84
N PRO A 69 -21.53 5.48 18.76
CA PRO A 69 -20.93 4.21 18.37
C PRO A 69 -19.48 4.43 17.92
N PHE A 70 -18.63 3.46 18.28
CA PHE A 70 -17.23 3.39 17.86
C PHE A 70 -17.05 2.19 16.93
N GLN A 71 -16.33 2.41 15.83
CA GLN A 71 -15.95 1.35 14.91
C GLN A 71 -14.56 1.64 14.33
N ILE A 72 -13.72 0.62 14.29
CA ILE A 72 -12.48 0.65 13.53
C ILE A 72 -12.83 0.37 12.07
N LYS A 73 -12.53 1.32 11.20
CA LYS A 73 -12.90 1.24 9.79
C LYS A 73 -11.89 0.44 8.98
N SER A 74 -10.59 0.67 9.22
CA SER A 74 -9.56 -0.16 8.60
C SER A 74 -8.19 -0.06 9.27
N PHE A 75 -7.33 -1.01 8.91
CA PHE A 75 -5.89 -1.04 9.17
C PHE A 75 -5.13 -0.85 7.86
N ILE A 76 -4.62 0.36 7.63
CA ILE A 76 -3.77 0.74 6.50
C ILE A 76 -2.33 0.36 6.84
N CYS A 77 -1.75 -0.59 6.12
CA CYS A 77 -0.38 -1.02 6.39
C CYS A 77 0.27 -1.60 5.14
N ASP A 78 1.61 -1.54 5.10
CA ASP A 78 2.38 -2.25 4.09
C ASP A 78 2.26 -3.79 4.29
N VAL A 79 2.65 -4.56 3.28
CA VAL A 79 2.45 -6.02 3.30
C VAL A 79 3.16 -6.70 4.50
N PRO A 80 4.42 -6.37 4.84
CA PRO A 80 5.07 -6.93 6.03
C PRO A 80 4.37 -6.58 7.35
N ALA A 81 3.94 -5.33 7.53
CA ALA A 81 3.22 -4.93 8.74
C ALA A 81 1.86 -5.61 8.84
N LYS A 82 1.14 -5.73 7.73
CA LYS A 82 -0.13 -6.47 7.63
C LYS A 82 0.05 -7.92 8.06
N ALA A 83 0.95 -8.64 7.40
CA ALA A 83 1.22 -10.05 7.70
C ALA A 83 1.59 -10.28 9.17
N PHE A 84 2.36 -9.35 9.77
CA PHE A 84 2.70 -9.42 11.18
C PHE A 84 1.48 -9.27 12.09
N ILE A 85 0.63 -8.26 11.88
CA ILE A 85 -0.51 -8.00 12.78
C ILE A 85 -1.65 -9.01 12.58
N THR A 86 -1.79 -9.58 11.38
CA THR A 86 -2.76 -10.64 11.09
C THR A 86 -2.21 -12.04 11.34
N ILE A 87 -0.91 -12.17 11.65
CA ILE A 87 -0.21 -13.44 11.87
C ILE A 87 -0.39 -14.40 10.67
N THR A 88 -0.10 -13.90 9.48
CA THR A 88 -0.18 -14.63 8.21
C THR A 88 1.14 -14.65 7.46
N LYS A 89 1.25 -15.48 6.42
CA LYS A 89 2.45 -15.55 5.58
C LYS A 89 2.77 -14.20 4.93
N GLY A 90 4.04 -13.82 5.02
CA GLY A 90 4.57 -12.64 4.34
C GLY A 90 4.61 -12.80 2.81
N HIS A 91 4.79 -11.68 2.10
CA HIS A 91 4.75 -11.54 0.63
C HIS A 91 5.61 -12.50 -0.21
N SER A 92 6.57 -13.21 0.40
CA SER A 92 7.42 -14.21 -0.27
C SER A 92 6.92 -15.64 -0.13
N GLY A 93 5.81 -15.87 0.60
CA GLY A 93 5.19 -17.19 0.74
C GLY A 93 4.28 -17.55 -0.43
N TYR A 94 4.12 -18.85 -0.68
CA TYR A 94 3.22 -19.39 -1.69
C TYR A 94 1.77 -18.92 -1.49
N PHE A 95 1.22 -19.06 -0.29
CA PHE A 95 -0.13 -18.62 0.06
C PHE A 95 -0.14 -17.25 0.74
N SER A 96 0.55 -16.26 0.17
CA SER A 96 0.74 -14.94 0.82
C SER A 96 -0.27 -13.86 0.42
N CYS A 97 -1.17 -14.13 -0.53
CA CYS A 97 -2.22 -13.18 -0.85
C CYS A 97 -3.24 -13.08 0.31
N SER A 98 -3.46 -11.86 0.80
CA SER A 98 -4.42 -11.58 1.88
C SER A 98 -5.87 -11.49 1.40
N LYS A 99 -6.09 -11.45 0.07
CA LYS A 99 -7.41 -11.22 -0.53
C LYS A 99 -7.97 -12.44 -1.25
N CYS A 100 -7.14 -13.37 -1.70
CA CYS A 100 -7.58 -14.60 -2.38
C CYS A 100 -6.71 -15.79 -1.97
N ASN A 101 -7.19 -16.99 -2.30
CA ASN A 101 -6.59 -18.26 -1.92
C ASN A 101 -5.51 -18.80 -2.88
N ILE A 102 -5.13 -18.03 -3.90
CA ILE A 102 -4.20 -18.50 -4.94
C ILE A 102 -2.86 -18.92 -4.35
N GLU A 103 -2.32 -20.01 -4.88
CA GLU A 103 -0.96 -20.44 -4.62
C GLU A 103 0.00 -19.75 -5.59
N GLY A 104 1.05 -19.13 -5.05
CA GLY A 104 2.19 -18.70 -5.85
C GLY A 104 2.97 -19.90 -6.39
N ILE A 105 3.84 -19.68 -7.36
CA ILE A 105 4.77 -20.69 -7.85
C ILE A 105 6.20 -20.23 -7.62
N TYR A 106 7.12 -21.16 -7.38
CA TYR A 106 8.54 -20.84 -7.31
C TYR A 106 9.17 -20.99 -8.68
N TYR A 107 9.69 -19.88 -9.23
CA TYR A 107 10.25 -19.85 -10.57
C TYR A 107 11.37 -18.79 -10.63
N ASN A 108 12.53 -19.12 -11.20
CA ASN A 108 13.71 -18.24 -11.26
C ASN A 108 14.09 -17.60 -9.90
N ASN A 109 14.22 -18.45 -8.88
CA ASN A 109 14.65 -18.10 -7.51
C ASN A 109 13.76 -17.07 -6.78
N ARG A 110 12.45 -17.10 -7.06
CA ARG A 110 11.46 -16.23 -6.42
C ARG A 110 10.08 -16.87 -6.49
N VAL A 111 9.20 -16.46 -5.57
CA VAL A 111 7.77 -16.76 -5.65
C VAL A 111 7.09 -15.71 -6.53
N CYS A 112 6.31 -16.16 -7.52
CA CYS A 112 5.49 -15.33 -8.39
C CYS A 112 4.05 -15.85 -8.47
N PHE A 113 3.15 -15.01 -8.98
CA PHE A 113 1.70 -15.25 -9.02
C PHE A 113 1.15 -15.08 -10.45
N PRO A 114 1.62 -15.87 -11.43
CA PRO A 114 1.20 -15.71 -12.83
C PRO A 114 -0.18 -16.30 -13.12
N ASN A 115 -0.71 -17.17 -12.24
CA ASN A 115 -2.04 -17.72 -12.41
C ASN A 115 -3.10 -16.65 -12.08
N LEU A 116 -3.95 -16.36 -13.07
CA LEU A 116 -5.03 -15.37 -12.99
C LEU A 116 -6.42 -16.00 -13.04
N GLU A 117 -6.50 -17.32 -13.18
CA GLU A 117 -7.75 -18.06 -13.30
C GLU A 117 -8.22 -18.56 -11.93
N ASN A 118 -9.53 -18.75 -11.80
CA ASN A 118 -10.17 -19.34 -10.60
C ASN A 118 -9.80 -18.64 -9.28
N LEU A 119 -9.64 -17.31 -9.32
CA LEU A 119 -9.37 -16.51 -8.13
C LEU A 119 -10.58 -16.52 -7.19
N ARG A 120 -10.48 -17.31 -6.12
CA ARG A 120 -11.47 -17.31 -5.05
C ARG A 120 -11.04 -16.32 -3.97
N LEU A 121 -11.88 -15.30 -3.77
CA LEU A 121 -11.68 -14.31 -2.71
C LEU A 121 -11.83 -14.97 -1.34
N ARG A 122 -11.04 -14.49 -0.38
CA ARG A 122 -11.17 -14.88 1.03
C ARG A 122 -12.35 -14.18 1.65
N THR A 123 -12.99 -14.87 2.58
CA THR A 123 -14.00 -14.29 3.48
C THR A 123 -13.46 -14.24 4.92
N ASP A 124 -14.05 -13.38 5.74
CA ASP A 124 -13.76 -13.30 7.18
C ASP A 124 -13.97 -14.64 7.89
N PHE A 125 -15.05 -15.35 7.53
CA PHE A 125 -15.34 -16.69 8.04
C PHE A 125 -14.21 -17.68 7.73
N GLU A 126 -13.81 -17.80 6.46
CA GLU A 126 -12.74 -18.72 6.06
C GLU A 126 -11.40 -18.39 6.74
N PHE A 127 -11.12 -17.10 6.94
CA PHE A 127 -9.94 -16.64 7.64
C PHE A 127 -9.95 -17.09 9.11
N ARG A 128 -11.04 -16.83 9.83
CA ARG A 128 -11.18 -17.17 11.26
C ARG A 128 -11.21 -18.68 11.50
N SER A 129 -11.88 -19.41 10.60
CA SER A 129 -11.88 -20.87 10.59
C SER A 129 -10.56 -21.48 10.11
N LYS A 130 -9.61 -20.66 9.63
CA LYS A 130 -8.31 -21.07 9.12
C LYS A 130 -8.38 -22.16 8.04
N LEU A 131 -9.36 -22.07 7.12
CA LEU A 131 -9.59 -23.12 6.11
C LEU A 131 -8.40 -23.33 5.15
N GLN A 132 -7.50 -22.37 5.04
CA GLN A 132 -6.22 -22.54 4.33
C GLN A 132 -5.08 -22.42 5.33
N GLU A 133 -4.75 -23.53 5.98
CA GLU A 133 -3.75 -23.60 7.06
C GLU A 133 -2.42 -22.95 6.67
N GLU A 134 -1.99 -23.14 5.42
CA GLU A 134 -0.72 -22.62 4.92
C GLU A 134 -0.71 -21.09 4.78
N HIS A 135 -1.84 -20.40 4.84
CA HIS A 135 -1.88 -18.94 4.89
C HIS A 135 -1.55 -18.40 6.30
N HIS A 136 -1.88 -19.17 7.34
CA HIS A 136 -1.82 -18.74 8.73
C HIS A 136 -0.50 -19.16 9.39
N LEU A 137 -0.01 -18.32 10.30
CA LEU A 137 1.13 -18.63 11.17
C LEU A 137 0.71 -18.70 12.65
N GLY A 138 -0.57 -18.42 12.94
CA GLY A 138 -1.14 -18.35 14.29
C GLY A 138 -2.51 -17.68 14.28
N THR A 139 -2.95 -17.20 15.44
CA THR A 139 -4.23 -16.50 15.62
C THR A 139 -3.95 -15.09 16.13
N SER A 140 -4.44 -14.07 15.42
CA SER A 140 -4.25 -12.68 15.82
C SER A 140 -5.27 -12.28 16.88
N ILE A 141 -4.85 -11.54 17.91
CA ILE A 141 -5.81 -10.93 18.86
C ILE A 141 -6.72 -9.89 18.19
N LEU A 142 -6.42 -9.42 16.98
CA LEU A 142 -7.35 -8.57 16.23
C LEU A 142 -8.66 -9.31 15.92
N GLU A 143 -8.62 -10.64 15.83
CA GLU A 143 -9.83 -11.46 15.63
C GLU A 143 -10.83 -11.30 16.78
N SER A 144 -10.41 -10.89 17.99
CA SER A 144 -11.34 -10.70 19.11
C SER A 144 -12.04 -9.35 19.13
N ILE A 145 -11.70 -8.41 18.22
CA ILE A 145 -12.41 -7.13 18.10
C ILE A 145 -13.79 -7.39 17.45
N PRO A 146 -14.90 -7.04 18.11
CA PRO A 146 -16.23 -7.21 17.52
C PRO A 146 -16.38 -6.43 16.20
N ASN A 147 -17.07 -7.03 15.23
CA ASN A 147 -17.36 -6.42 13.92
C ASN A 147 -16.12 -6.03 13.08
N LEU A 148 -14.92 -6.53 13.43
CA LEU A 148 -13.74 -6.37 12.59
C LEU A 148 -13.65 -7.50 11.57
N ASP A 149 -13.79 -7.17 10.30
CA ASP A 149 -13.59 -8.12 9.20
C ASP A 149 -12.09 -8.26 8.88
N MET A 150 -11.54 -9.47 9.03
CA MET A 150 -10.11 -9.75 8.86
C MET A 150 -9.62 -9.67 7.42
N ILE A 151 -10.51 -9.55 6.44
CA ILE A 151 -10.19 -9.38 5.02
C ILE A 151 -10.46 -7.93 4.57
N ASN A 152 -11.69 -7.46 4.77
CA ASN A 152 -12.17 -6.18 4.27
C ASN A 152 -11.66 -4.99 5.08
N SER A 153 -11.39 -5.15 6.38
CA SER A 153 -10.83 -4.07 7.21
C SER A 153 -9.33 -3.87 6.97
N PHE A 154 -8.69 -4.64 6.09
CA PHE A 154 -7.25 -4.55 5.80
C PHE A 154 -7.00 -4.24 4.31
N PRO A 155 -7.28 -3.01 3.85
CA PRO A 155 -7.14 -2.64 2.44
C PRO A 155 -5.68 -2.72 1.97
N LEU A 156 -5.50 -2.92 0.68
CA LEU A 156 -4.20 -2.83 0.01
C LEU A 156 -3.82 -1.36 -0.13
N ASP A 157 -2.81 -0.91 0.63
CA ASP A 157 -2.36 0.48 0.59
C ASP A 157 -1.85 0.88 -0.81
N PRO A 158 -2.51 1.85 -1.49
CA PRO A 158 -2.13 2.31 -2.82
C PRO A 158 -0.70 2.86 -2.89
N MET A 159 -0.18 3.45 -1.81
CA MET A 159 1.17 4.01 -1.81
C MET A 159 2.23 2.92 -1.98
N HIS A 160 2.15 1.86 -1.17
CA HIS A 160 3.06 0.73 -1.24
C HIS A 160 2.77 -0.20 -2.41
N LEU A 161 1.49 -0.43 -2.75
CA LEU A 161 1.08 -1.31 -3.85
C LEU A 161 1.40 -0.70 -5.22
N LEU A 162 0.78 0.43 -5.56
CA LEU A 162 0.86 1.00 -6.91
C LEU A 162 2.20 1.68 -7.13
N TYR A 163 2.57 2.64 -6.27
CA TYR A 163 3.68 3.55 -6.56
C TYR A 163 5.03 2.93 -6.23
N LEU A 164 5.21 2.43 -5.01
CA LEU A 164 6.46 1.80 -4.57
C LEU A 164 6.58 0.34 -5.00
N GLY A 165 5.46 -0.33 -5.32
CA GLY A 165 5.42 -1.70 -5.77
C GLY A 165 5.48 -1.80 -7.30
N VAL A 166 4.39 -1.44 -7.98
CA VAL A 166 4.22 -1.67 -9.42
C VAL A 166 5.00 -0.67 -10.29
N VAL A 167 4.80 0.63 -10.09
CA VAL A 167 5.42 1.67 -10.93
C VAL A 167 6.94 1.68 -10.73
N LYS A 168 7.41 1.57 -9.48
CA LYS A 168 8.83 1.42 -9.18
C LYS A 168 9.43 0.18 -9.86
N LYS A 169 8.72 -0.95 -9.88
CA LYS A 169 9.19 -2.17 -10.56
C LYS A 169 9.33 -1.97 -12.06
N LEU A 170 8.32 -1.39 -12.72
CA LEU A 170 8.37 -1.06 -14.14
C LEU A 170 9.60 -0.20 -14.45
N ILE A 171 9.74 0.94 -13.77
CA ILE A 171 10.78 1.92 -14.08
C ILE A 171 12.17 1.43 -13.66
N VAL A 172 12.33 1.08 -12.38
CA VAL A 172 13.64 0.81 -11.79
C VAL A 172 14.12 -0.58 -12.17
N SER A 173 13.29 -1.60 -11.91
CA SER A 173 13.73 -3.00 -11.99
C SER A 173 13.68 -3.57 -13.41
N LEU A 174 12.72 -3.14 -14.24
CA LEU A 174 12.56 -3.68 -15.60
C LEU A 174 13.19 -2.76 -16.64
N TRP A 175 12.83 -1.46 -16.64
CA TRP A 175 13.24 -0.57 -17.72
C TRP A 175 14.66 -0.04 -17.56
N CYS A 176 15.06 0.41 -16.37
CA CYS A 176 16.41 0.97 -16.16
C CYS A 176 17.47 -0.09 -15.83
N ASN A 177 17.11 -1.12 -15.06
CA ASN A 177 18.07 -2.12 -14.54
C ASN A 177 17.67 -3.56 -14.85
N GLY A 178 16.70 -3.78 -15.76
CA GLY A 178 16.25 -5.13 -16.11
C GLY A 178 17.21 -5.88 -17.03
N ILE A 179 16.78 -7.07 -17.43
CA ILE A 179 17.44 -7.87 -18.46
C ILE A 179 17.25 -7.24 -19.85
N PRO A 180 18.13 -7.50 -20.83
CA PRO A 180 18.07 -6.85 -22.15
C PRO A 180 16.70 -6.87 -22.83
N ALA A 181 15.90 -7.93 -22.66
CA ALA A 181 14.57 -8.05 -23.24
C ALA A 181 13.57 -6.97 -22.75
N THR A 182 13.69 -6.53 -21.50
CA THR A 182 12.76 -5.55 -20.89
C THR A 182 13.39 -4.18 -20.64
N LYS A 183 14.73 -4.14 -20.64
CA LYS A 183 15.54 -2.94 -20.41
C LYS A 183 15.44 -1.96 -21.58
N LEU A 184 15.41 -0.67 -21.25
CA LEU A 184 15.53 0.40 -22.23
C LEU A 184 17.01 0.67 -22.52
N SER A 185 17.31 1.03 -23.77
CA SER A 185 18.65 1.46 -24.14
C SER A 185 19.02 2.77 -23.42
N TYR A 186 20.32 3.03 -23.31
CA TYR A 186 20.82 4.26 -22.72
C TYR A 186 20.21 5.51 -23.38
N LYS A 187 20.11 5.52 -24.72
CA LYS A 187 19.49 6.60 -25.49
C LYS A 187 18.02 6.80 -25.13
N GLN A 188 17.24 5.72 -25.00
CA GLN A 188 15.85 5.80 -24.58
C GLN A 188 15.71 6.37 -23.16
N ILE A 189 16.57 5.93 -22.22
CA ILE A 189 16.59 6.45 -20.85
C ILE A 189 16.96 7.94 -20.83
N SER A 190 17.93 8.37 -21.63
CA SER A 190 18.29 9.79 -21.78
C SER A 190 17.12 10.59 -22.31
N ASN A 191 16.52 10.16 -23.43
CA ASN A 191 15.38 10.86 -24.04
C ASN A 191 14.21 11.05 -23.06
N ILE A 192 13.85 10.03 -22.30
CA ILE A 192 12.81 10.15 -21.27
C ILE A 192 13.25 11.12 -20.16
N SER A 193 14.49 11.02 -19.72
CA SER A 193 15.05 11.88 -18.66
C SER A 193 15.05 13.35 -19.07
N ASP A 194 15.51 13.66 -20.27
CA ASP A 194 15.57 15.02 -20.81
C ASP A 194 14.16 15.60 -20.97
N THR A 195 13.22 14.78 -21.43
CA THR A 195 11.81 15.18 -21.52
C THR A 195 11.20 15.42 -20.15
N LEU A 196 11.47 14.57 -19.15
CA LEU A 196 11.00 14.80 -17.77
C LEU A 196 11.55 16.12 -17.21
N VAL A 197 12.84 16.39 -17.40
CA VAL A 197 13.48 17.63 -16.93
C VAL A 197 12.91 18.86 -17.65
N SER A 198 12.66 18.78 -18.95
CA SER A 198 12.07 19.90 -19.70
C SER A 198 10.64 20.23 -19.27
N GLN A 199 9.88 19.25 -18.76
CA GLN A 199 8.54 19.46 -18.21
C GLN A 199 8.53 20.14 -16.83
N ARG A 200 9.66 20.28 -16.14
CA ARG A 200 9.71 20.89 -14.79
C ARG A 200 9.07 22.28 -14.73
N LYS A 201 9.27 23.09 -15.78
CA LYS A 201 8.71 24.44 -15.91
C LYS A 201 7.20 24.48 -16.05
N ASN A 202 6.60 23.38 -16.52
CA ASN A 202 5.15 23.24 -16.73
C ASN A 202 4.44 22.60 -15.53
N MET A 203 5.17 22.27 -14.45
CA MET A 203 4.60 21.60 -13.30
C MET A 203 4.01 22.62 -12.31
N PRO A 204 2.74 22.46 -11.89
CA PRO A 204 2.14 23.31 -10.87
C PRO A 204 2.89 23.30 -9.53
N SER A 205 2.67 24.31 -8.71
CA SER A 205 3.30 24.47 -7.38
C SER A 205 2.84 23.44 -6.35
N GLU A 206 1.65 22.87 -6.55
CA GLU A 206 1.02 21.85 -5.71
C GLU A 206 1.81 20.54 -5.70
N PHE A 207 2.65 20.31 -6.71
CA PHE A 207 3.60 19.21 -6.71
C PHE A 207 4.86 19.59 -5.93
N ASN A 208 4.94 19.13 -4.69
CA ASN A 208 6.11 19.31 -3.80
C ASN A 208 7.45 18.85 -4.40
N ARG A 209 7.44 17.96 -5.40
CA ARG A 209 8.63 17.50 -6.11
C ARG A 209 8.44 17.70 -7.61
N LYS A 210 9.47 18.24 -8.25
CA LYS A 210 9.52 18.38 -9.71
C LYS A 210 10.09 17.08 -10.33
N PRO A 211 9.72 16.74 -11.58
CA PRO A 211 10.19 15.53 -12.25
C PRO A 211 11.71 15.43 -12.25
N ARG A 212 12.24 14.26 -11.90
CA ARG A 212 13.67 13.96 -11.94
C ARG A 212 13.99 13.02 -13.10
N PRO A 213 15.26 12.95 -13.55
CA PRO A 213 15.64 12.02 -14.62
C PRO A 213 15.49 10.56 -14.17
N LEU A 214 15.29 9.64 -15.14
CA LEU A 214 15.15 8.20 -14.86
C LEU A 214 16.43 7.57 -14.31
N SER A 215 17.59 8.17 -14.56
CA SER A 215 18.87 7.78 -13.97
C SER A 215 18.86 7.84 -12.44
N GLU A 216 18.03 8.71 -11.86
CA GLU A 216 17.84 8.85 -10.42
C GLU A 216 16.67 8.03 -9.86
N SER A 217 15.99 7.23 -10.68
CA SER A 217 14.75 6.53 -10.30
C SER A 217 14.88 5.63 -9.07
N LYS A 218 16.07 5.11 -8.77
CA LYS A 218 16.36 4.37 -7.52
C LYS A 218 16.11 5.20 -6.25
N ARG A 219 16.27 6.52 -6.34
CA ARG A 219 16.12 7.51 -5.24
C ARG A 219 14.76 8.22 -5.26
N TRP A 220 13.86 7.87 -6.16
CA TRP A 220 12.52 8.45 -6.22
C TRP A 220 11.68 8.04 -5.02
N LYS A 221 10.87 8.98 -4.52
CA LYS A 221 9.87 8.76 -3.48
C LYS A 221 8.53 8.34 -4.09
N ALA A 222 7.63 7.80 -3.27
CA ALA A 222 6.29 7.38 -3.71
C ALA A 222 5.53 8.50 -4.44
N THR A 223 5.67 9.75 -4.01
CA THR A 223 5.04 10.92 -4.67
C THR A 223 5.50 11.11 -6.11
N GLU A 224 6.78 10.81 -6.41
CA GLU A 224 7.35 10.97 -7.75
C GLU A 224 6.90 9.83 -8.67
N PHE A 225 6.81 8.60 -8.15
CA PHE A 225 6.21 7.48 -8.88
C PHE A 225 4.71 7.72 -9.16
N ARG A 226 3.96 8.28 -8.19
CA ARG A 226 2.57 8.70 -8.39
C ARG A 226 2.45 9.77 -9.47
N GLN A 227 3.29 10.81 -9.41
CA GLN A 227 3.32 11.87 -10.41
C GLN A 227 3.64 11.32 -11.81
N PHE A 228 4.62 10.40 -11.89
CA PHE A 228 4.96 9.74 -13.13
C PHE A 228 3.79 8.95 -13.69
N LEU A 229 3.15 8.11 -12.88
CA LEU A 229 2.02 7.30 -13.33
C LEU A 229 0.84 8.15 -13.80
N LEU A 230 0.46 9.17 -13.02
CA LEU A 230 -0.79 9.91 -13.26
C LEU A 230 -0.66 11.07 -14.25
N TYR A 231 0.55 11.58 -14.50
CA TYR A 231 0.72 12.83 -15.28
C TYR A 231 1.82 12.75 -16.32
N THR A 232 3.08 12.59 -15.92
CA THR A 232 4.20 12.76 -16.87
C THR A 232 4.45 11.53 -17.72
N GLY A 233 4.17 10.33 -17.21
CA GLY A 233 4.43 9.04 -17.86
C GLY A 233 3.78 8.91 -19.23
N PRO A 234 2.46 9.16 -19.40
CA PRO A 234 1.81 9.08 -20.70
C PRO A 234 2.48 9.95 -21.77
N ILE A 235 2.99 11.12 -21.38
CA ILE A 235 3.64 12.06 -22.30
C ILE A 235 5.04 11.57 -22.67
N VAL A 236 5.88 11.26 -21.67
CA VAL A 236 7.31 10.98 -21.91
C VAL A 236 7.57 9.58 -22.49
N LEU A 237 6.61 8.67 -22.38
CA LEU A 237 6.77 7.28 -22.85
C LEU A 237 6.28 7.08 -24.29
N LYS A 238 5.40 7.95 -24.82
CA LYS A 238 4.67 7.75 -26.08
C LYS A 238 5.56 7.47 -27.28
N SER A 239 6.69 8.16 -27.40
CA SER A 239 7.62 8.03 -28.52
C SER A 239 8.84 7.16 -28.20
N VAL A 240 8.85 6.48 -27.05
CA VAL A 240 10.04 5.76 -26.55
C VAL A 240 9.77 4.28 -26.33
N LEU A 241 8.62 3.92 -25.74
CA LEU A 241 8.23 2.52 -25.55
C LEU A 241 7.69 1.91 -26.84
N SER A 242 7.77 0.58 -26.96
CA SER A 242 7.03 -0.14 -28.00
C SER A 242 5.52 0.05 -27.81
N PRO A 243 4.72 -0.06 -28.89
CA PRO A 243 3.27 0.10 -28.81
C PRO A 243 2.62 -0.75 -27.69
N ASP A 244 2.99 -2.03 -27.58
CA ASP A 244 2.41 -2.94 -26.58
C ASP A 244 2.76 -2.54 -25.14
N ARG A 245 4.02 -2.15 -24.90
CA ARG A 245 4.45 -1.69 -23.56
C ARG A 245 3.81 -0.37 -23.19
N TYR A 246 3.61 0.51 -24.17
CA TYR A 246 2.93 1.78 -23.97
C TYR A 246 1.44 1.58 -23.67
N ILE A 247 0.75 0.72 -24.43
CA ILE A 247 -0.65 0.34 -24.15
C ILE A 247 -0.78 -0.28 -22.77
N ASN A 248 0.10 -1.24 -22.41
CA ASN A 248 0.11 -1.82 -21.06
C ASN A 248 0.28 -0.74 -19.98
N PHE A 249 1.20 0.21 -20.15
CA PHE A 249 1.34 1.33 -19.21
C PHE A 249 0.09 2.22 -19.16
N LEU A 250 -0.52 2.54 -20.32
CA LEU A 250 -1.73 3.35 -20.38
C LEU A 250 -2.92 2.66 -19.70
N THR A 251 -3.04 1.34 -19.81
CA THR A 251 -4.06 0.56 -19.09
C THR A 251 -3.93 0.78 -17.58
N LEU A 252 -2.71 0.69 -17.02
CA LEU A 252 -2.47 0.97 -15.61
C LEU A 252 -2.78 2.43 -15.26
N HIS A 253 -2.34 3.38 -16.11
CA HIS A 253 -2.59 4.81 -15.92
C HIS A 253 -4.10 5.10 -15.82
N ILE A 254 -4.90 4.62 -16.78
CA ILE A 254 -6.34 4.87 -16.82
C ILE A 254 -7.05 4.22 -15.63
N ALA A 255 -6.70 2.97 -15.29
CA ALA A 255 -7.29 2.29 -14.14
C ALA A 255 -7.07 3.08 -12.84
N VAL A 256 -5.86 3.60 -12.63
CA VAL A 256 -5.52 4.37 -11.43
C VAL A 256 -6.14 5.77 -11.46
N ILE A 257 -6.30 6.40 -12.63
CA ILE A 257 -7.06 7.66 -12.76
C ILE A 257 -8.51 7.47 -12.33
N ILE A 258 -9.16 6.39 -12.78
CA ILE A 258 -10.54 6.08 -12.40
C ILE A 258 -10.65 5.96 -10.88
N LEU A 259 -9.77 5.16 -10.24
CA LEU A 259 -9.80 4.99 -8.78
C LEU A 259 -9.36 6.24 -7.99
N SER A 260 -8.78 7.25 -8.64
CA SER A 260 -8.33 8.49 -7.98
C SER A 260 -9.37 9.61 -8.01
N ASN A 261 -10.51 9.42 -8.66
CA ASN A 261 -11.53 10.45 -8.83
C ASN A 261 -12.92 9.90 -8.45
N ASN A 262 -13.64 10.55 -7.53
CA ASN A 262 -14.91 10.05 -7.01
C ASN A 262 -15.93 9.76 -8.13
N LYS A 263 -16.11 10.72 -9.05
CA LYS A 263 -17.07 10.61 -10.16
C LYS A 263 -16.74 9.46 -11.11
N TYR A 264 -15.45 9.23 -11.38
CA TYR A 264 -15.03 8.14 -12.25
C TYR A 264 -15.07 6.80 -11.54
N GLN A 265 -14.65 6.74 -10.28
CA GLN A 265 -14.70 5.54 -9.46
C GLN A 265 -16.13 5.02 -9.37
N GLU A 266 -17.11 5.87 -9.04
CA GLU A 266 -18.52 5.50 -8.93
C GLU A 266 -19.09 4.94 -10.24
N LYS A 267 -18.69 5.50 -11.39
CA LYS A 267 -19.26 5.15 -12.70
C LYS A 267 -18.53 4.04 -13.44
N HIS A 268 -17.25 3.85 -13.15
CA HIS A 268 -16.34 3.06 -13.99
C HIS A 268 -15.49 2.07 -13.18
N LEU A 269 -15.89 1.73 -11.95
CA LEU A 269 -15.17 0.76 -11.12
C LEU A 269 -14.96 -0.59 -11.82
N ASP A 270 -16.01 -1.14 -12.44
CA ASP A 270 -15.93 -2.43 -13.16
C ASP A 270 -15.02 -2.35 -14.38
N TYR A 271 -15.00 -1.19 -15.05
CA TYR A 271 -14.07 -0.95 -16.14
C TYR A 271 -12.63 -0.85 -15.64
N ALA A 272 -12.38 -0.17 -14.52
CA ALA A 272 -11.07 -0.13 -13.88
C ALA A 272 -10.59 -1.54 -13.47
N HIS A 273 -11.48 -2.38 -12.93
CA HIS A 273 -11.17 -3.77 -12.64
C HIS A 273 -10.76 -4.53 -13.92
N SER A 274 -11.54 -4.40 -14.99
CA SER A 274 -11.22 -4.99 -16.30
C SER A 274 -9.85 -4.54 -16.83
N LEU A 275 -9.51 -3.26 -16.64
CA LEU A 275 -8.20 -2.72 -17.00
C LEU A 275 -7.08 -3.34 -16.14
N PHE A 276 -7.26 -3.52 -14.83
CA PHE A 276 -6.25 -4.21 -14.01
C PHE A 276 -6.06 -5.66 -14.44
N CYS A 277 -7.14 -6.39 -14.73
CA CYS A 277 -7.06 -7.76 -15.25
C CYS A 277 -6.27 -7.81 -16.58
N TYR A 278 -6.60 -6.90 -17.51
CA TYR A 278 -5.87 -6.79 -18.78
C TYR A 278 -4.40 -6.41 -18.57
N PHE A 279 -4.11 -5.47 -17.68
CA PHE A 279 -2.75 -5.04 -17.34
C PHE A 279 -1.93 -6.23 -16.82
N VAL A 280 -2.44 -6.99 -15.85
CA VAL A 280 -1.71 -8.12 -15.26
C VAL A 280 -1.48 -9.22 -16.29
N LYS A 281 -2.50 -9.57 -17.09
CA LYS A 281 -2.38 -10.56 -18.16
C LYS A 281 -1.31 -10.18 -19.19
N THR A 282 -1.39 -8.95 -19.70
CA THR A 282 -0.41 -8.46 -20.70
C THR A 282 0.97 -8.21 -20.08
N PHE A 283 1.04 -7.86 -18.79
CA PHE A 283 2.31 -7.71 -18.07
C PHE A 283 3.08 -9.04 -18.02
N VAL A 284 2.40 -10.15 -17.75
CA VAL A 284 3.04 -11.48 -17.75
C VAL A 284 3.63 -11.81 -19.12
N ILE A 285 2.91 -11.50 -20.20
CA ILE A 285 3.37 -11.72 -21.58
C ILE A 285 4.59 -10.84 -21.90
N LEU A 286 4.53 -9.55 -21.54
CA LEU A 286 5.55 -8.56 -21.92
C LEU A 286 6.82 -8.62 -21.06
N TYR A 287 6.68 -9.01 -19.78
CA TYR A 287 7.76 -8.91 -18.81
C TYR A 287 8.12 -10.25 -18.16
N GLY A 288 7.42 -11.34 -18.48
CA GLY A 288 7.69 -12.67 -17.93
C GLY A 288 6.96 -12.97 -16.63
N GLN A 289 6.59 -14.24 -16.45
CA GLN A 289 5.85 -14.73 -15.29
C GLN A 289 6.62 -14.58 -13.97
N GLU A 290 7.94 -14.68 -13.99
CA GLU A 290 8.82 -14.44 -12.84
C GLU A 290 8.69 -13.01 -12.31
N ASN A 291 8.24 -12.08 -13.15
CA ASN A 291 8.04 -10.70 -12.76
C ASN A 291 6.62 -10.44 -12.25
N CYS A 292 5.70 -11.40 -12.28
CA CYS A 292 4.39 -11.28 -11.63
C CYS A 292 4.53 -11.45 -10.10
N SER A 293 5.07 -10.42 -9.44
CA SER A 293 5.25 -10.42 -7.98
C SER A 293 3.92 -10.26 -7.24
N HIS A 294 3.93 -10.47 -5.92
CA HIS A 294 2.79 -10.24 -5.02
C HIS A 294 2.06 -8.91 -5.28
N ASN A 295 2.79 -7.80 -5.45
CA ASN A 295 2.21 -6.48 -5.77
C ASN A 295 1.53 -6.42 -7.16
N ILE A 296 2.01 -7.16 -8.15
CA ILE A 296 1.38 -7.18 -9.48
C ILE A 296 0.06 -7.94 -9.40
N HIS A 297 0.06 -9.09 -8.73
CA HIS A 297 -1.15 -9.88 -8.48
C HIS A 297 -2.20 -9.10 -7.67
N ASN A 298 -1.77 -8.37 -6.63
CA ASN A 298 -2.69 -7.60 -5.78
C ASN A 298 -3.45 -6.47 -6.49
N LEU A 299 -3.04 -6.08 -7.71
CA LEU A 299 -3.81 -5.16 -8.53
C LEU A 299 -5.21 -5.69 -8.86
N LEU A 300 -5.38 -7.01 -8.92
CA LEU A 300 -6.67 -7.65 -9.20
C LEU A 300 -7.69 -7.39 -8.08
N HIS A 301 -7.22 -7.04 -6.88
CA HIS A 301 -8.05 -6.92 -5.67
C HIS A 301 -8.29 -5.47 -5.24
N ILE A 302 -7.55 -4.49 -5.78
CA ILE A 302 -7.63 -3.10 -5.31
C ILE A 302 -9.00 -2.45 -5.59
N CYS A 303 -9.71 -2.87 -6.65
CA CYS A 303 -11.06 -2.38 -6.92
C CYS A 303 -12.06 -2.79 -5.83
N ASN A 304 -11.89 -3.95 -5.21
CA ASN A 304 -12.75 -4.40 -4.10
C ASN A 304 -12.53 -3.51 -2.87
N ASP A 305 -11.29 -3.15 -2.58
CA ASP A 305 -10.99 -2.18 -1.51
C ASP A 305 -11.55 -0.79 -1.86
N SER A 306 -11.43 -0.35 -3.11
CA SER A 306 -12.01 0.92 -3.57
C SER A 306 -13.54 0.94 -3.47
N LYS A 307 -14.22 -0.21 -3.66
CA LYS A 307 -15.67 -0.32 -3.43
C LYS A 307 -16.05 0.01 -1.99
N ASN A 308 -15.22 -0.40 -1.02
CA ASN A 308 -15.49 -0.23 0.41
C ASN A 308 -15.02 1.12 0.96
N PHE A 309 -13.90 1.64 0.44
CA PHE A 309 -13.24 2.84 0.99
C PHE A 309 -13.33 4.08 0.08
N GLY A 310 -13.87 3.94 -1.13
CA GLY A 310 -13.95 5.00 -2.13
C GLY A 310 -12.64 5.16 -2.92
N ILE A 311 -12.25 6.40 -3.19
CA ILE A 311 -11.04 6.69 -3.96
C ILE A 311 -9.74 6.33 -3.21
N LEU A 312 -8.66 6.14 -3.97
CA LEU A 312 -7.35 5.74 -3.43
C LEU A 312 -6.82 6.64 -2.31
N SER A 313 -7.19 7.93 -2.29
CA SER A 313 -6.75 8.85 -1.24
C SER A 313 -7.31 8.53 0.15
N ASN A 314 -8.42 7.82 0.20
CA ASN A 314 -9.12 7.53 1.45
C ASN A 314 -8.45 6.42 2.27
N PHE A 315 -7.56 5.62 1.67
CA PHE A 315 -6.95 4.46 2.31
C PHE A 315 -5.45 4.31 1.97
N HIS A 316 -4.76 5.42 1.70
CA HIS A 316 -3.31 5.42 1.46
C HIS A 316 -2.46 5.81 2.67
N ALA A 317 -1.22 5.33 2.67
CA ALA A 317 -0.27 5.54 3.77
C ALA A 317 0.41 6.93 3.83
N PHE A 318 0.18 7.83 2.86
CA PHE A 318 0.91 9.11 2.78
C PHE A 318 0.81 9.99 4.04
N PRO A 319 -0.37 10.20 4.67
CA PRO A 319 -0.48 11.04 5.87
C PRO A 319 0.38 10.52 7.02
N PHE A 320 0.41 9.20 7.19
CA PHE A 320 1.13 8.54 8.26
C PHE A 320 2.65 8.58 8.06
N GLU A 321 3.15 8.41 6.83
CA GLU A 321 4.57 8.58 6.50
C GLU A 321 5.04 10.03 6.67
N ASN A 322 4.17 11.00 6.41
CA ASN A 322 4.48 12.41 6.64
C ASN A 322 4.56 12.68 8.15
N TYR A 323 3.57 12.24 8.92
CA TYR A 323 3.56 12.43 10.37
C TYR A 323 4.72 11.69 11.08
N MET A 324 5.16 10.55 10.55
CA MET A 324 6.40 9.88 11.01
C MET A 324 7.63 10.79 10.95
N GLN A 325 7.72 11.67 9.94
CA GLN A 325 8.85 12.62 9.87
C GLN A 325 8.81 13.61 11.02
N ASP A 326 7.63 14.01 11.48
CA ASP A 326 7.47 14.90 12.61
C ASP A 326 7.85 14.22 13.93
N ILE A 327 7.46 12.95 14.12
CA ILE A 327 7.96 12.13 15.24
C ILE A 327 9.50 12.04 15.21
N LYS A 328 10.09 11.82 14.03
CA LYS A 328 11.55 11.75 13.91
C LYS A 328 12.23 13.07 14.28
N LYS A 329 11.62 14.22 13.98
CA LYS A 329 12.13 15.54 14.43
C LYS A 329 12.00 15.71 15.95
N MET A 330 11.02 15.06 16.58
CA MET A 330 10.90 15.00 18.05
C MET A 330 11.99 14.12 18.69
N LEU A 331 12.73 13.31 17.95
CA LEU A 331 13.83 12.50 18.47
C LEU A 331 15.17 13.22 18.23
N ARG A 332 15.63 13.99 19.23
CA ARG A 332 16.87 14.80 19.14
C ARG A 332 18.10 14.06 19.64
N LYS A 333 17.93 13.15 20.59
CA LYS A 333 18.99 12.33 21.20
C LYS A 333 18.59 10.86 21.19
N ASN A 334 19.56 9.95 21.29
CA ASN A 334 19.31 8.51 21.38
C ASN A 334 18.80 8.06 22.76
N GLU A 335 18.87 8.93 23.77
CA GLU A 335 18.43 8.63 25.13
C GLU A 335 16.93 8.84 25.33
N LYS A 336 16.28 7.93 26.07
CA LYS A 336 14.88 8.06 26.50
C LYS A 336 13.92 8.51 25.37
N PRO A 337 13.90 7.79 24.24
CA PRO A 337 13.21 8.30 23.06
C PRO A 337 11.69 8.26 23.18
N LEU A 338 11.13 7.32 23.94
CA LEU A 338 9.68 7.31 24.24
C LEU A 338 9.28 8.55 25.04
N GLN A 339 10.06 8.89 26.07
CA GLN A 339 9.83 10.08 26.90
C GLN A 339 9.97 11.37 26.07
N GLN A 340 10.97 11.43 25.18
CA GLN A 340 11.12 12.59 24.28
C GLN A 340 9.88 12.85 23.43
N ILE A 341 9.25 11.80 22.92
CA ILE A 341 8.04 11.94 22.08
C ILE A 341 6.85 12.37 22.94
N ILE A 342 6.62 11.70 24.08
CA ILE A 342 5.47 11.98 24.96
C ILE A 342 5.52 13.44 25.47
N CYS A 343 6.63 13.85 26.08
CA CYS A 343 6.75 15.19 26.67
C CYS A 343 6.70 16.32 25.64
N ARG A 344 7.02 16.07 24.36
CA ARG A 344 6.99 17.08 23.29
C ARG A 344 5.68 17.14 22.52
N LYS A 345 4.79 16.18 22.76
CA LYS A 345 3.46 16.13 22.16
C LYS A 345 2.41 16.79 23.06
N GLU A 346 2.64 16.77 24.37
CA GLU A 346 1.78 17.42 25.38
C GLU A 346 2.02 18.94 25.51
N ASN A 347 3.14 19.45 24.97
CA ASN A 347 3.45 20.88 24.84
C ASN A 347 3.19 21.33 23.40
#